data_AF-A0A538SFX7-F1
#
_entry.id   AF-A0A538SFX7-F1
#
_cell.length_a   1.000
_cell.length_b   1.000
_cell.length_c   1.000
_cell.angle_alpha   90.00
_cell.angle_beta   90.00
_cell.angle_gamma   90.00
#
_symmetry.space_group_name_H-M   'P 1'
#
loop_
_entity.id
_entity.type
_entity.pdbx_description
1 polymer ?
#
loop_
_entity_poly.entity_id
_entity_poly.type
_entity_poly.pdbx_seq_one_letter_code
_entity_poly.pdbx_strand_id
1 'polypeptide(L)'
;MLTRRHFLAATAGALGAAALGDGFLLEPAAVQITRHELPIPSLPAALDGVRIACLADVHLHRGISRAAHAALEQVDRERPEIVVLAG
;
A
#
# COMPACT_ATOMS: atom_id res chain seq x y z
N MET A 1 38.67 11.34 19.86
CA MET A 1 37.64 11.56 20.89
C MET A 1 36.40 12.14 20.21
N LEU A 2 35.23 11.54 20.41
CA LEU A 2 33.98 12.02 19.82
C LEU A 2 33.46 13.19 20.64
N THR A 3 33.34 14.39 20.05
CA THR A 3 32.79 15.54 20.79
C THR A 3 31.27 15.45 20.84
N ARG A 4 30.66 16.00 21.90
CA ARG A 4 29.19 16.03 22.06
C ARG A 4 28.47 16.57 20.82
N ARG A 5 29.06 17.57 20.15
CA ARG A 5 28.51 18.16 18.92
C ARG A 5 28.53 17.18 17.75
N HIS A 6 29.63 16.44 17.56
CA HIS A 6 29.71 15.42 16.50
C HIS A 6 28.79 14.23 16.78
N PHE A 7 28.68 13.82 18.04
CA PHE A 7 27.72 12.78 18.44
C PHE A 7 26.28 13.20 18.14
N LEU A 8 25.86 14.39 18.57
CA LEU A 8 24.50 14.88 18.32
C LEU A 8 24.21 15.06 16.83
N ALA A 9 25.17 15.58 16.05
CA ALA A 9 25.01 15.73 14.61
C ALA A 9 24.89 14.37 13.90
N ALA A 10 25.71 13.40 14.28
CA ALA A 10 25.64 12.05 13.71
C ALA A 10 24.31 11.35 14.03
N THR A 11 23.86 11.44 15.29
CA THR A 11 22.59 10.85 15.71
C THR A 11 21.39 11.52 15.03
N ALA A 12 21.38 12.84 14.94
CA ALA A 12 20.32 13.56 14.21
C ALA A 12 20.33 13.23 12.72
N GLY A 13 21.50 13.12 12.09
CA GLY A 13 21.64 12.69 10.71
C GLY A 13 21.13 11.26 10.48
N ALA A 14 21.45 10.33 11.37
CA ALA A 14 20.97 8.96 11.31
C ALA A 14 19.45 8.86 11.46
N LEU A 15 18.87 9.58 12.42
CA LEU A 15 17.41 9.65 12.61
C LEU A 15 16.70 10.28 11.40
N GLY A 16 17.27 11.35 10.83
CA GLY A 16 16.74 11.97 9.62
C GLY A 16 16.78 11.03 8.42
N ALA A 17 17.89 10.31 8.23
CA ALA A 17 18.02 9.32 7.17
C ALA A 17 17.03 8.15 7.35
N ALA A 18 16.81 7.69 8.58
CA ALA A 18 15.83 6.64 8.87
C ALA A 18 14.40 7.10 8.57
N ALA A 19 14.00 8.31 9.00
CA ALA A 19 12.68 8.86 8.74
C ALA A 19 12.42 9.09 7.24
N LEU A 20 13.41 9.59 6.50
CA LEU A 20 13.32 9.74 5.04
C LEU A 20 13.25 8.37 4.36
N GLY A 21 14.04 7.40 4.82
CA GLY A 21 13.99 6.02 4.32
C GLY A 21 12.61 5.40 4.53
N ASP A 22 12.01 5.58 5.70
CA ASP A 22 10.68 5.06 6.02
C ASP A 22 9.60 5.68 5.11
N GLY A 23 9.49 7.02 5.09
CA GLY A 23 8.44 7.71 4.33
C GLY A 23 8.56 7.63 2.80
N PHE A 24 9.78 7.52 2.26
CA PHE A 24 9.98 7.47 0.80
C PHE A 24 10.23 6.07 0.23
N LEU A 25 10.73 5.13 1.03
CA LEU A 25 11.05 3.79 0.54
C LEU A 25 10.08 2.73 1.07
N LEU A 26 9.64 2.80 2.32
CA LEU A 26 8.86 1.75 2.97
C LEU A 26 7.36 2.03 2.98
N GLU A 27 6.95 3.17 3.53
CA GLU A 27 5.56 3.61 3.64
C GLU A 27 4.78 3.52 2.31
N PRO A 28 5.34 3.87 1.13
CA PRO A 28 4.60 3.79 -0.12
C PRO A 28 4.21 2.36 -0.53
N ALA A 29 4.89 1.33 0.00
CA ALA A 29 4.56 -0.07 -0.28
C ALA A 29 3.65 -0.71 0.79
N ALA A 30 3.31 0.02 1.85
CA ALA A 30 2.44 -0.45 2.92
C ALA A 30 0.95 -0.41 2.52
N VAL A 31 0.60 -1.14 1.45
CA VAL A 31 -0.78 -1.24 0.97
C VAL A 31 -1.64 -1.92 2.05
N GLN A 32 -2.57 -1.17 2.61
CA GLN A 32 -3.53 -1.69 3.57
C GLN A 32 -4.62 -2.48 2.85
N ILE A 33 -4.86 -3.72 3.29
CA ILE A 33 -5.94 -4.55 2.78
C ILE A 33 -7.04 -4.64 3.82
N THR A 34 -8.24 -4.21 3.44
CA THR A 34 -9.46 -4.43 4.22
C THR A 34 -10.36 -5.40 3.47
N ARG A 35 -11.04 -6.27 4.23
CA ARG A 35 -11.98 -7.24 3.68
C ARG A 35 -13.35 -6.97 4.28
N HIS A 36 -14.34 -6.90 3.41
CA HIS A 36 -15.72 -6.61 3.80
C HIS A 36 -16.63 -7.62 3.11
N GLU A 37 -17.42 -8.34 3.89
CA GLU A 37 -18.55 -9.11 3.37
C GLU A 37 -19.74 -8.17 3.25
N LEU A 38 -20.26 -8.03 2.03
CA LEU A 38 -21.36 -7.12 1.73
C LEU A 38 -22.62 -7.95 1.43
N PRO A 39 -23.54 -8.12 2.39
CA PRO A 39 -24.80 -8.80 2.12
C PRO A 39 -25.67 -7.93 1.21
N ILE A 40 -25.93 -8.41 -0.01
CA ILE A 40 -26.78 -7.72 -0.98
C ILE A 40 -28.15 -8.43 -1.00
N PRO A 41 -29.24 -7.76 -0.55
CA PRO A 41 -30.57 -8.33 -0.64
C PRO A 41 -30.93 -8.69 -2.08
N SER A 42 -31.47 -9.90 -2.26
CA SER A 42 -31.88 -10.41 -3.59
C SER A 42 -30.73 -10.52 -4.60
N LEU A 43 -29.49 -10.73 -4.14
CA LEU A 43 -28.35 -11.01 -5.02
C LEU A 43 -28.63 -12.29 -5.82
N PRO A 44 -28.46 -12.28 -7.16
CA PRO A 44 -28.53 -13.49 -7.96
C PRO A 44 -27.55 -14.55 -7.43
N ALA A 45 -27.99 -15.80 -7.29
CA ALA A 45 -27.15 -16.89 -6.77
C ALA A 45 -25.84 -17.09 -7.57
N ALA A 46 -25.83 -16.74 -8.86
CA ALA A 46 -24.65 -16.80 -9.71
C ALA A 46 -23.55 -15.78 -9.31
N LEU A 47 -23.88 -14.78 -8.50
CA LEU A 47 -22.94 -13.76 -8.01
C LEU A 47 -22.58 -13.96 -6.54
N ASP A 48 -23.12 -14.99 -5.90
CA ASP A 48 -22.78 -15.30 -4.50
C ASP A 48 -21.30 -15.69 -4.38
N GLY A 49 -20.62 -15.11 -3.40
CA GLY A 49 -19.20 -15.32 -3.18
C GLY A 49 -18.25 -14.63 -4.17
N VAL A 50 -18.75 -13.86 -5.15
CA VAL A 50 -17.90 -13.05 -6.05
C VAL A 50 -17.07 -12.06 -5.22
N ARG A 51 -15.76 -12.05 -5.47
CA ARG A 51 -14.80 -11.15 -4.85
C ARG A 51 -14.46 -10.00 -5.79
N ILE A 52 -14.59 -8.79 -5.26
CA ILE A 52 -14.27 -7.56 -5.96
C ILE A 52 -13.12 -6.90 -5.23
N ALA A 53 -11.98 -6.71 -5.90
CA ALA A 53 -10.92 -5.85 -5.41
C ALA A 53 -11.17 -4.42 -5.87
N CYS A 54 -11.32 -3.50 -4.93
CA CYS A 54 -11.42 -2.07 -5.20
C CYS A 54 -10.08 -1.42 -4.84
N LEU A 55 -9.36 -0.94 -5.86
CA LEU A 55 -8.11 -0.18 -5.68
C LEU A 55 -8.41 1.29 -5.92
N ALA A 56 -8.02 2.13 -4.97
CA ALA A 56 -8.21 3.57 -5.08
C ALA A 56 -6.88 4.32 -5.05
N ASP A 57 -6.87 5.52 -5.67
CA ASP A 57 -5.74 6.46 -5.66
C ASP A 57 -4.38 5.86 -6.09
N VAL A 58 -4.44 4.82 -6.95
CA VAL A 58 -3.24 4.23 -7.53
C VAL A 58 -2.75 5.18 -8.63
N HIS A 59 -1.91 6.15 -8.24
CA HIS A 59 -1.37 7.17 -9.14
C HIS A 59 -0.39 6.62 -10.19
N LEU A 60 -0.90 5.87 -11.17
CA LEU A 60 -0.15 5.20 -12.25
C LEU A 60 0.44 6.16 -13.30
N HIS A 61 0.16 7.46 -13.22
CA HIS A 61 0.53 8.46 -14.23
C HIS A 61 2.04 8.60 -14.49
N ARG A 62 2.90 8.14 -13.56
CA ARG A 62 4.38 8.15 -13.72
C ARG A 62 4.95 6.76 -14.03
N GLY A 63 4.11 5.82 -14.43
CA GLY A 63 4.46 4.40 -14.60
C GLY A 63 4.15 3.56 -13.37
N ILE A 64 4.68 2.33 -13.35
CA ILE A 64 4.45 1.37 -12.26
C ILE A 64 5.36 1.73 -11.09
N SER A 65 4.79 2.42 -10.11
CA SER A 65 5.48 2.72 -8.84
C SER A 65 5.61 1.46 -7.97
N ARG A 66 6.46 1.53 -6.94
CA ARG A 66 6.58 0.47 -5.93
C ARG A 66 5.24 0.17 -5.25
N ALA A 67 4.44 1.21 -5.01
CA ALA A 67 3.08 1.11 -4.47
C ALA A 67 2.16 0.32 -5.41
N ALA A 68 2.20 0.62 -6.71
CA ALA A 68 1.43 -0.09 -7.72
C ALA A 68 1.82 -1.57 -7.80
N HIS A 69 3.11 -1.89 -7.72
CA HIS A 69 3.57 -3.28 -7.68
C HIS A 69 3.07 -4.01 -6.44
N ALA A 70 3.19 -3.39 -5.26
CA ALA A 70 2.66 -3.96 -4.01
C ALA A 70 1.14 -4.19 -4.10
N ALA A 71 0.38 -3.26 -4.69
CA ALA A 71 -1.06 -3.43 -4.90
C ALA A 71 -1.38 -4.59 -5.83
N LEU A 72 -0.62 -4.76 -6.93
CA LEU A 72 -0.77 -5.90 -7.84
C LEU A 72 -0.48 -7.23 -7.14
N GLU A 73 0.56 -7.30 -6.30
CA GLU A 73 0.82 -8.51 -5.52
C GLU A 73 -0.33 -8.85 -4.56
N GLN A 74 -0.97 -7.84 -3.97
CA GLN A 74 -2.13 -8.08 -3.10
C GLN A 74 -3.33 -8.58 -3.91
N VAL A 75 -3.60 -7.99 -5.07
CA VAL A 75 -4.68 -8.45 -5.97
C VAL A 75 -4.46 -9.90 -6.38
N ASP A 76 -3.23 -10.28 -6.75
CA ASP A 76 -2.90 -11.66 -7.11
C ASP A 76 -3.13 -12.65 -5.95
N ARG A 77 -2.84 -12.24 -4.71
CA ARG A 77 -3.09 -13.05 -3.51
C ARG A 77 -4.57 -13.19 -3.18
N GLU A 78 -5.36 -12.13 -3.31
CA GLU A 78 -6.80 -12.16 -2.99
C GLU A 78 -7.63 -12.93 -4.03
N ARG A 79 -7.11 -13.04 -5.27
CA ARG A 79 -7.76 -13.68 -6.42
C ARG A 79 -9.20 -13.20 -6.63
N PRO A 80 -9.42 -11.89 -6.81
CA PRO A 80 -10.73 -11.37 -7.13
C PRO A 80 -11.13 -11.74 -8.57
N GLU A 81 -12.43 -11.94 -8.80
CA GLU A 81 -12.97 -12.09 -10.16
C GLU A 81 -13.11 -10.73 -10.85
N ILE A 82 -13.25 -9.65 -10.08
CA ILE A 82 -13.44 -8.29 -10.59
C ILE A 82 -12.44 -7.35 -9.92
N VAL A 83 -11.72 -6.58 -10.72
CA VAL A 83 -10.84 -5.52 -10.25
C VAL A 83 -11.42 -4.17 -10.68
N VAL A 84 -11.64 -3.29 -9.70
CA VAL A 84 -12.15 -1.93 -9.90
C VAL A 84 -11.04 -0.95 -9.56
N LEU A 85 -10.76 -0.02 -10.47
CA LEU A 85 -9.89 1.13 -10.24
C LEU A 85 -10.79 2.35 -10.00
N ALA A 86 -10.73 2.92 -8.81
CA ALA A 86 -11.54 4.06 -8.40
C ALA A 86 -10.65 5.27 -8.11
N GLY A 87 -10.77 6.32 -8.93
CA GLY A 87 -9.98 7.55 -8.81
C GLY A 87 -9.24 7.93 -10.08
#